data_AF-A0A4Q0P4D5-F1
#
_entry.id   AF-A0A4Q0P4D5-F1
#
_cell.length_a   1.000
_cell.length_b   1.000
_cell.length_c   1.000
_cell.angle_alpha   90.00
_cell.angle_beta   90.00
_cell.angle_gamma   90.00
#
_symmetry.space_group_name_H-M   'P 1'
#
loop_
_entity.id
_entity.type
_entity.pdbx_description
1 polymer ?
#
loop_
_entity_poly.entity_id
_entity_poly.type
_entity_poly.pdbx_seq_one_letter_code
_entity_poly.pdbx_strand_id
1 'polypeptide(L)'
;MDTKIYAHDNEVDLYQKNNYVELQTWMTLLKLTAKELESFVWLGERKSFKSEVLIHKLTDKKAETSVLLDLLGKYLNQITEIRECEDMDCEYYYQHQHEQLRVLFNYHIEQCSKLKCKLLNSIEAI
;
A
#
# COMPACT_ATOMS: atom_id res chain seq x y z
N MET A 1 10.87 9.06 -12.31
CA MET A 1 10.26 10.39 -12.52
C MET A 1 10.96 11.40 -11.64
N ASP A 2 11.23 12.61 -12.15
CA ASP A 2 11.74 13.71 -11.31
C ASP A 2 10.57 14.28 -10.49
N THR A 3 10.72 14.30 -9.17
CA THR A 3 9.69 14.73 -8.22
C THR A 3 9.93 16.13 -7.65
N LYS A 4 10.99 16.82 -8.08
CA LYS A 4 11.24 18.21 -7.66
C LYS A 4 10.19 19.14 -8.26
N ILE A 5 9.68 20.05 -7.44
CA ILE A 5 8.77 21.10 -7.89
C ILE A 5 9.59 22.28 -8.41
N TYR A 6 9.27 22.73 -9.62
CA TYR A 6 9.89 23.86 -10.28
C TYR A 6 8.90 24.99 -10.50
N ALA A 7 9.39 26.23 -10.60
CA ALA A 7 8.54 27.40 -10.83
C ALA A 7 7.79 27.41 -12.17
N HIS A 8 8.19 26.54 -13.11
CA HIS A 8 7.55 26.38 -14.42
C HIS A 8 6.64 25.16 -14.49
N ASP A 9 6.47 24.41 -13.41
CA ASP A 9 5.51 23.30 -13.38
C ASP A 9 4.09 23.87 -13.47
N ASN A 10 3.29 23.31 -14.38
CA ASN A 10 1.86 23.59 -14.43
C ASN A 10 1.10 22.68 -13.46
N GLU A 11 -0.22 22.86 -13.36
CA GLU A 11 -1.06 22.09 -12.43
C GLU A 11 -1.00 20.57 -12.69
N VAL A 12 -0.88 20.16 -13.95
CA VAL A 12 -0.76 18.75 -14.34
C VAL A 12 0.59 18.16 -13.91
N ASP A 13 1.69 18.88 -14.13
CA ASP A 13 3.02 18.46 -13.67
C ASP A 13 3.04 18.30 -12.14
N LEU A 14 2.45 19.25 -11.41
CA LEU A 14 2.35 19.21 -9.95
C LEU A 14 1.51 18.02 -9.48
N TYR A 15 0.35 17.79 -10.11
CA TYR A 15 -0.54 16.68 -9.82
C TYR A 15 0.16 15.32 -10.02
N GLN A 16 0.82 15.13 -11.16
CA GLN A 16 1.54 13.90 -11.47
C GLN A 16 2.70 13.66 -10.51
N LYS A 17 3.48 14.69 -10.17
CA LYS A 17 4.57 14.59 -9.17
C LYS A 17 4.05 14.21 -7.80
N ASN A 18 2.95 14.82 -7.34
CA ASN A 18 2.31 14.48 -6.07
C ASN A 18 1.83 13.02 -6.06
N ASN A 19 1.12 12.59 -7.11
CA ASN A 19 0.65 11.20 -7.21
C ASN A 19 1.80 10.19 -7.19
N TYR A 20 2.89 10.49 -7.91
CA TYR A 20 4.07 9.64 -7.93
C TYR A 20 4.71 9.51 -6.52
N VAL A 21 4.88 10.63 -5.81
CA VAL A 21 5.43 10.63 -4.44
C VAL A 21 4.49 9.91 -3.46
N GLU A 22 3.19 10.11 -3.59
CA GLU A 22 2.17 9.45 -2.77
C GLU A 22 2.22 7.92 -2.99
N LEU A 23 2.26 7.48 -4.24
CA LEU A 23 2.36 6.07 -4.59
C LEU A 23 3.64 5.42 -4.04
N GLN A 24 4.79 6.09 -4.15
CA GLN A 24 6.04 5.63 -3.55
C GLN A 24 5.94 5.50 -2.02
N THR A 25 5.23 6.43 -1.38
CA THR A 25 4.97 6.39 0.06
C THR A 25 4.13 5.18 0.44
N TRP A 26 3.03 4.93 -0.27
CA TRP A 26 2.18 3.75 -0.05
C TRP A 26 2.94 2.45 -0.24
N MET A 27 3.71 2.32 -1.33
CA MET A 27 4.53 1.13 -1.59
C MET A 27 5.59 0.92 -0.50
N THR A 28 6.19 1.99 0.02
CA THR A 28 7.15 1.90 1.14
C THR A 28 6.47 1.39 2.40
N LEU A 29 5.31 1.94 2.76
CA LEU A 29 4.54 1.52 3.93
C LEU A 29 4.06 0.07 3.81
N LEU A 30 3.64 -0.37 2.62
CA LEU A 30 3.27 -1.77 2.38
C LEU A 30 4.47 -2.72 2.51
N LYS A 31 5.65 -2.34 2.00
CA LYS A 31 6.88 -3.13 2.17
C LYS A 31 7.26 -3.27 3.64
N LEU A 32 7.14 -2.19 4.42
CA LEU A 32 7.37 -2.23 5.87
C LEU A 32 6.33 -3.12 6.55
N THR A 33 5.05 -2.95 6.21
CA THR A 33 3.94 -3.77 6.74
C THR A 33 4.15 -5.25 6.45
N ALA A 34 4.60 -5.63 5.24
CA ALA A 34 4.89 -7.01 4.90
C ALA A 34 5.99 -7.62 5.80
N LYS A 35 7.06 -6.87 6.08
CA LYS A 35 8.14 -7.30 7.00
C LYS A 35 7.65 -7.43 8.45
N GLU A 36 6.78 -6.53 8.88
CA GLU A 36 6.14 -6.61 10.19
C GLU A 36 5.25 -7.85 10.30
N LEU A 37 4.38 -8.09 9.31
CA LEU A 37 3.53 -9.28 9.26
C LEU A 37 4.35 -10.57 9.28
N GLU A 38 5.45 -10.62 8.53
CA GLU A 38 6.38 -11.75 8.57
C GLU A 38 7.00 -11.96 9.95
N SER A 39 7.41 -10.88 10.63
CA SER A 39 7.88 -10.95 12.01
C SER A 39 6.80 -11.47 12.96
N PHE A 40 5.54 -11.05 12.78
CA PHE A 40 4.41 -11.52 13.60
C PHE A 40 4.06 -12.99 13.35
N VAL A 41 4.12 -13.46 12.10
CA VAL A 41 3.94 -14.89 11.79
C VAL A 41 5.06 -15.71 12.42
N TRP A 42 6.32 -15.29 12.25
CA TRP A 42 7.47 -15.98 12.84
C TRP A 42 7.42 -16.03 14.36
N LEU A 43 7.03 -14.91 15.00
CA LEU A 43 6.76 -14.88 16.43
C LEU A 43 5.61 -15.84 16.77
N GLY A 44 4.51 -15.74 16.01
CA GLY A 44 3.32 -16.60 15.99
C GLY A 44 3.63 -18.08 16.17
N GLU A 45 4.52 -18.58 15.32
CA GLU A 45 4.89 -19.98 15.24
C GLU A 45 5.86 -20.43 16.35
N ARG A 46 6.70 -19.53 16.87
CA ARG A 46 7.77 -19.85 17.82
C ARG A 46 7.40 -19.63 19.29
N LYS A 47 6.63 -18.60 19.58
CA LYS A 47 6.06 -18.37 20.90
C LYS A 47 4.66 -18.94 20.85
N SER A 48 4.23 -19.67 21.88
CA SER A 48 2.92 -20.35 21.94
C SER A 48 1.72 -19.37 21.92
N PHE A 49 1.59 -18.55 20.88
CA PHE A 49 0.41 -17.75 20.62
C PHE A 49 -0.75 -18.72 20.46
N LYS A 50 -1.75 -18.58 21.31
CA LYS A 50 -2.84 -19.55 21.45
C LYS A 50 -3.76 -19.63 20.22
N SER A 51 -3.56 -18.78 19.21
CA SER A 51 -4.50 -18.64 18.09
C SER A 51 -3.83 -18.85 16.73
N GLU A 52 -3.83 -20.10 16.29
CA GLU A 52 -3.47 -20.53 14.93
C GLU A 52 -4.28 -19.77 13.87
N VAL A 53 -5.55 -19.45 14.17
CA VAL A 53 -6.44 -18.66 13.30
C VAL A 53 -5.88 -17.25 13.05
N LEU A 54 -5.32 -16.59 14.07
CA LEU A 54 -4.72 -15.26 13.89
C LEU A 54 -3.43 -15.33 13.08
N ILE A 55 -2.63 -16.37 13.26
CA ILE A 55 -1.39 -16.60 12.50
C ILE A 55 -1.74 -16.82 11.02
N HIS A 56 -2.73 -17.66 10.72
CA HIS A 56 -3.18 -17.89 9.35
C HIS A 56 -3.64 -16.59 8.69
N LYS A 57 -4.46 -15.79 9.39
CA LYS A 57 -4.90 -14.48 8.88
C LYS A 57 -3.74 -13.51 8.63
N LEU A 58 -2.66 -13.56 9.41
CA LEU A 58 -1.47 -12.74 9.19
C LEU A 58 -0.72 -13.18 7.92
N THR A 59 -0.63 -14.50 7.69
CA THR A 59 -0.08 -15.08 6.46
C THR A 59 -0.90 -14.66 5.25
N ASP A 60 -2.23 -14.73 5.32
CA ASP A 60 -3.12 -14.26 4.25
C ASP A 60 -2.92 -12.77 3.98
N LYS A 61 -2.88 -11.94 5.03
CA LYS A 61 -2.61 -10.50 4.89
C LYS A 61 -1.24 -10.20 4.30
N LYS A 62 -0.22 -11.03 4.57
CA LYS A 62 1.09 -10.91 3.92
C LYS A 62 0.97 -11.15 2.42
N ALA A 63 0.27 -12.21 2.00
CA ALA A 63 0.03 -12.50 0.59
C ALA A 63 -0.75 -11.39 -0.11
N GLU A 64 -1.84 -10.90 0.51
CA GLU A 64 -2.60 -9.76 0.01
C GLU A 64 -1.74 -8.48 -0.12
N THR A 65 -0.82 -8.25 0.82
CA THR A 65 0.13 -7.12 0.74
C THR A 65 1.02 -7.22 -0.48
N SER A 66 1.48 -8.42 -0.84
CA SER A 66 2.27 -8.65 -2.06
C SER A 66 1.46 -8.40 -3.33
N VAL A 67 0.18 -8.82 -3.35
CA VAL A 67 -0.72 -8.55 -4.48
C VAL A 67 -0.95 -7.04 -4.66
N LEU A 68 -1.20 -6.32 -3.57
CA LEU A 68 -1.38 -4.87 -3.64
C LEU A 68 -0.10 -4.15 -4.06
N LEU A 69 1.07 -4.60 -3.61
CA LEU A 69 2.36 -4.06 -4.06
C LEU A 69 2.58 -4.24 -5.56
N ASP A 70 2.22 -5.39 -6.11
CA ASP A 70 2.29 -5.66 -7.56
C ASP A 70 1.33 -4.74 -8.34
N LEU A 71 0.11 -4.56 -7.83
CA LEU A 71 -0.88 -3.65 -8.42
C LEU A 71 -0.38 -2.20 -8.45
N LEU A 72 0.14 -1.68 -7.33
CA LEU A 72 0.71 -0.33 -7.26
C LEU A 72 1.96 -0.20 -8.14
N GLY A 73 2.79 -1.25 -8.23
CA GLY A 73 3.96 -1.26 -9.09
C GLY A 73 3.62 -1.21 -10.58
N LYS A 74 2.57 -1.92 -11.01
CA LYS A 74 2.04 -1.84 -12.38
C LYS A 74 1.52 -0.44 -12.68
N TYR A 75 0.76 0.15 -11.77
CA TYR A 75 0.27 1.51 -11.92
C TYR A 75 1.41 2.55 -11.95
N LEU A 76 2.44 2.39 -11.11
CA LEU A 76 3.63 3.26 -11.13
C LEU A 76 4.32 3.26 -12.49
N ASN A 77 4.38 2.10 -13.17
CA ASN A 77 4.94 1.99 -14.51
C ASN A 77 4.04 2.63 -15.57
N GLN A 78 2.73 2.71 -15.33
CA GLN A 78 1.78 3.41 -16.21
C GLN A 78 1.80 4.93 -16.00
N ILE A 79 2.20 5.44 -14.82
CA ILE A 79 2.29 6.88 -14.55
C ILE A 79 3.18 7.61 -15.58
N THR A 80 4.20 6.96 -16.12
CA THR A 80 5.04 7.56 -17.17
C THR A 80 4.29 7.75 -18.50
N GLU A 81 3.23 6.99 -18.76
CA GLU A 81 2.36 7.08 -19.94
C GLU A 81 1.27 8.16 -19.76
N ILE A 82 0.93 8.53 -18.51
CA ILE A 82 -0.06 9.60 -18.21
C ILE A 82 0.37 10.95 -18.78
N ARG A 83 1.68 11.16 -18.96
CA ARG A 83 2.22 12.39 -19.56
C ARG A 83 1.81 12.59 -21.02
N GLU A 84 1.26 11.55 -21.66
CA GLU A 84 0.75 11.57 -23.04
C GLU A 84 -0.79 11.75 -23.09
N CYS A 85 -1.48 11.95 -21.97
CA CYS A 85 -2.92 12.27 -22.01
C CYS A 85 -3.14 13.63 -22.69
N GLU A 86 -3.91 13.63 -23.77
CA GLU A 86 -4.25 14.83 -24.55
C GLU A 86 -5.69 15.32 -24.31
N ASP A 87 -6.51 14.58 -23.56
CA ASP A 87 -7.91 14.90 -23.29
C ASP A 87 -8.34 14.69 -21.82
N MET A 88 -9.47 15.32 -21.48
CA MET A 88 -10.05 15.31 -20.13
C MET A 88 -10.52 13.91 -19.70
N ASP A 89 -10.89 13.05 -20.65
CA ASP A 89 -11.36 11.69 -20.35
C ASP A 89 -10.21 10.80 -19.87
N CYS A 90 -9.04 10.95 -20.49
CA CYS A 90 -7.79 10.31 -20.08
C CYS A 90 -7.36 10.78 -18.68
N GLU A 91 -7.42 12.09 -18.41
CA GLU A 91 -7.14 12.66 -17.09
C GLU A 91 -8.07 12.09 -16.01
N TYR A 92 -9.38 12.07 -16.28
CA TYR A 92 -10.38 11.55 -15.34
C TYR A 92 -10.17 10.05 -15.04
N TYR A 93 -9.85 9.26 -16.08
CA TYR A 93 -9.57 7.84 -15.93
C TYR A 93 -8.42 7.58 -14.94
N TYR A 94 -7.27 8.24 -15.14
CA TYR A 94 -6.12 8.04 -14.26
C TYR A 94 -6.35 8.60 -12.85
N GLN A 95 -7.05 9.73 -12.74
CA GLN A 95 -7.45 10.25 -11.43
C GLN A 95 -8.34 9.25 -10.68
N HIS A 96 -9.29 8.63 -11.37
CA HIS A 96 -10.17 7.63 -10.78
C HIS A 96 -9.40 6.38 -10.35
N GLN A 97 -8.47 5.90 -11.18
CA GLN A 97 -7.61 4.77 -10.84
C GLN A 97 -6.75 5.05 -9.61
N HIS A 98 -6.10 6.22 -9.54
CA HIS A 98 -5.31 6.62 -8.39
C HIS A 98 -6.15 6.62 -7.10
N GLU A 99 -7.38 7.13 -7.18
CA GLU A 99 -8.29 7.15 -6.04
C GLU A 99 -8.70 5.75 -5.59
N GLN A 100 -9.02 4.85 -6.51
CA GLN A 100 -9.33 3.46 -6.18
C GLN A 100 -8.17 2.78 -5.45
N LEU A 101 -6.94 3.01 -5.93
CA LEU A 101 -5.73 2.49 -5.29
C LEU A 101 -5.52 3.08 -3.90
N ARG A 102 -5.80 4.38 -3.71
CA ARG A 102 -5.76 5.05 -2.41
C ARG A 102 -6.70 4.39 -1.40
N VAL A 103 -7.94 4.16 -1.81
CA VAL A 103 -8.96 3.53 -0.98
C VAL A 103 -8.54 2.11 -0.60
N LEU A 104 -8.07 1.31 -1.56
CA LEU A 104 -7.57 -0.04 -1.33
C LEU A 104 -6.37 -0.05 -0.37
N PHE A 105 -5.42 0.84 -0.56
CA PHE A 105 -4.26 1.01 0.33
C PHE A 105 -4.68 1.32 1.77
N ASN A 106 -5.52 2.35 1.95
CA ASN A 106 -5.97 2.78 3.28
C ASN A 106 -6.71 1.67 4.01
N TYR A 107 -7.65 1.01 3.31
CA TYR A 107 -8.38 -0.13 3.86
C TYR A 107 -7.42 -1.25 4.29
N HIS A 108 -6.47 -1.62 3.43
CA HIS A 108 -5.55 -2.72 3.70
C HIS A 108 -4.66 -2.45 4.92
N ILE A 109 -4.07 -1.25 5.01
CA ILE A 109 -3.24 -0.84 6.17
C ILE A 109 -4.06 -0.85 7.46
N GLU A 110 -5.30 -0.39 7.42
CA GLU A 110 -6.20 -0.44 8.58
C GLU A 110 -6.46 -1.89 9.02
N GLN A 111 -6.77 -2.79 8.09
CA GLN A 111 -7.00 -4.21 8.40
C GLN A 111 -5.76 -4.89 8.97
N CYS A 112 -4.58 -4.65 8.38
CA CYS A 112 -3.31 -5.14 8.90
C CYS A 112 -3.07 -4.63 10.32
N SER A 113 -3.32 -3.35 10.58
CA SER A 113 -3.15 -2.75 11.91
C SER A 113 -4.09 -3.37 12.94
N LYS A 114 -5.37 -3.53 12.60
CA LYS A 114 -6.36 -4.22 13.46
C LYS A 114 -5.95 -5.65 13.78
N LEU A 115 -5.41 -6.37 12.80
CA LEU A 115 -4.97 -7.75 12.99
C LEU A 115 -3.72 -7.85 13.87
N LYS A 116 -2.74 -6.96 13.68
CA LYS A 116 -1.57 -6.83 14.56
C LYS A 116 -1.99 -6.56 16.01
N CYS A 117 -2.90 -5.61 16.24
CA CYS A 117 -3.43 -5.33 17.58
C CYS A 117 -4.14 -6.55 18.19
N LYS A 118 -4.95 -7.28 17.41
CA LYS A 118 -5.61 -8.51 17.90
C LYS A 118 -4.60 -9.57 18.34
N LEU A 119 -3.53 -9.77 17.56
CA LEU A 119 -2.46 -10.69 17.95
C LEU A 119 -1.80 -10.22 19.26
N LEU A 120 -1.40 -8.95 19.34
CA LEU A 120 -0.75 -8.38 20.53
C LEU A 120 -1.63 -8.45 21.79
N ASN A 121 -2.93 -8.24 21.67
CA ASN A 121 -3.85 -8.38 22.79
C ASN A 121 -4.05 -9.83 23.21
N SER A 122 -3.83 -10.80 22.31
CA SER A 122 -3.89 -12.23 22.66
C SER A 122 -2.69 -12.70 23.51
N ILE A 123 -1.67 -11.86 23.65
CA ILE A 123 -0.46 -12.13 24.43
C ILE A 123 -0.72 -11.93 25.93
N GLU A 124 -1.68 -11.08 26.33
CA GLU A 124 -1.98 -10.73 27.72
C GLU A 124 -3.08 -11.61 28.37
N ALA A 125 -3.02 -12.92 28.18
CA ALA A 125 -3.77 -13.89 28.99
C ALA A 125 -2.82 -14.85 29.72
N ILE A 126 -1.83 -14.27 30.41
CA ILE A 126 -0.91 -14.90 31.37
C ILE A 126 -1.02 -14.14 32.68
#